data_AF-A0A8S9NC61-F1
#
_entry.id   AF-A0A8S9NC61-F1
#
_cell.length_a   1.000
_cell.length_b   1.000
_cell.length_c   1.000
_cell.angle_alpha   90.00
_cell.angle_beta   90.00
_cell.angle_gamma   90.00
#
_symmetry.space_group_name_H-M   'P 1'
#
loop_
_entity.id
_entity.type
_entity.pdbx_description
1 polymer ?
#
loop_
_entity_poly.entity_id
_entity_poly.type
_entity_poly.pdbx_seq_one_letter_code
_entity_poly.pdbx_strand_id
1 'polypeptide(L)'
;MDLIEDKGLKTVALCCKELRELRVFPSGADLDETDVTLTEQGLVSVSEGCPKLESVLYFCVQFTNAALVSIAKNRPNFRCFRLCVMEPFAPDYRTQQPLDEGFKAIVERCKDLRRLSVSGLLTDKAFEYIGVHAKKLRMLSIAFAGDSDLMLHHLLSGCQSLKKLEIRDCPFGDTALLENAAKLETMRSLWMSSCFVSFGACKQLSQKMPRLNVEVIDEHPPKTRPDSSPVERIYIYRTVAGPRLDTPEFVWTIHKSPEVGVSRLSIR
;
A
#
# COMPACT_ATOMS: atom_id res chain seq x y z
N MET A 1 -12.71 -19.89 -20.34
CA MET A 1 -12.06 -20.03 -19.01
C MET A 1 -13.18 -19.94 -18.00
N ASP A 2 -13.34 -20.94 -17.13
CA ASP A 2 -14.42 -20.90 -16.14
C ASP A 2 -14.04 -19.91 -15.02
N LEU A 3 -14.88 -18.91 -14.79
CA LEU A 3 -14.73 -17.94 -13.71
C LEU A 3 -15.36 -18.52 -12.43
N ILE A 4 -14.76 -18.26 -11.27
CA ILE A 4 -15.28 -18.78 -9.99
C ILE A 4 -16.61 -18.11 -9.61
N GLU A 5 -16.72 -16.81 -9.85
CA GLU A 5 -17.90 -15.99 -9.55
C GLU A 5 -18.34 -16.04 -8.07
N ASP A 6 -19.35 -15.25 -7.70
CA ASP A 6 -19.92 -15.31 -6.34
C ASP A 6 -20.57 -16.68 -6.05
N LYS A 7 -21.15 -17.33 -7.07
CA LYS A 7 -21.79 -18.64 -6.92
C LYS A 7 -20.78 -19.75 -6.60
N GLY A 8 -19.62 -19.75 -7.27
CA GLY A 8 -18.56 -20.70 -6.95
C GLY A 8 -17.95 -20.41 -5.58
N LEU A 9 -17.75 -19.13 -5.22
CA LEU A 9 -17.27 -18.76 -3.88
C LEU A 9 -18.26 -19.15 -2.77
N LYS A 10 -19.57 -19.05 -3.01
CA LYS A 10 -20.59 -19.57 -2.10
C LYS A 10 -20.49 -21.10 -1.95
N THR A 11 -20.21 -21.82 -3.03
CA THR A 11 -19.97 -23.28 -2.97
C THR A 11 -18.71 -23.61 -2.17
N VAL A 12 -17.63 -22.86 -2.38
CA VAL A 12 -16.39 -22.97 -1.59
C VAL A 12 -16.68 -22.73 -0.10
N ALA A 13 -17.46 -21.70 0.23
CA ALA A 13 -17.86 -21.40 1.61
C ALA A 13 -18.61 -22.56 2.28
N LEU A 14 -19.42 -23.31 1.52
CA LEU A 14 -20.17 -24.46 2.03
C LEU A 14 -19.28 -25.70 2.20
N CYS A 15 -18.37 -25.96 1.27
CA CYS A 15 -17.63 -27.23 1.21
C CYS A 15 -16.25 -27.18 1.88
N CYS A 16 -15.54 -26.04 1.84
CA CYS A 16 -14.12 -25.96 2.16
C CYS A 16 -13.84 -25.42 3.57
N LYS A 17 -14.28 -26.13 4.62
CA LYS A 17 -14.16 -25.66 6.02
C LYS A 17 -12.73 -25.50 6.54
N GLU A 18 -11.78 -26.16 5.89
CA GLU A 18 -10.35 -26.09 6.20
C GLU A 18 -9.59 -25.02 5.41
N LEU A 19 -10.27 -24.24 4.56
CA LEU A 19 -9.63 -23.20 3.74
C LEU A 19 -8.96 -22.14 4.62
N ARG A 20 -7.67 -21.90 4.37
CA ARG A 20 -6.86 -20.88 5.08
C ARG A 20 -6.51 -19.68 4.23
N GLU A 21 -6.38 -19.89 2.93
CA GLU A 21 -5.98 -18.87 1.98
C GLU A 21 -6.88 -18.89 0.76
N LEU A 22 -7.40 -17.72 0.39
CA LEU A 22 -8.13 -17.50 -0.84
C LEU A 22 -7.42 -16.41 -1.67
N ARG A 23 -7.15 -16.71 -2.94
CA ARG A 23 -6.70 -15.72 -3.90
C ARG A 23 -7.59 -15.77 -5.14
N VAL A 24 -8.29 -14.68 -5.44
CA VAL A 24 -9.14 -14.55 -6.62
C VAL A 24 -8.55 -13.45 -7.49
N PHE A 25 -8.15 -13.81 -8.72
CA PHE A 25 -7.50 -12.94 -9.68
C PHE A 25 -8.50 -12.45 -10.75
N PRO A 26 -8.27 -11.28 -11.36
CA PRO A 26 -9.10 -10.83 -12.47
C PRO A 26 -8.90 -11.72 -13.70
N SER A 27 -9.94 -11.86 -14.51
CA SER A 27 -9.89 -12.57 -15.79
C SER A 27 -9.80 -11.57 -16.95
N GLY A 28 -8.73 -11.66 -17.76
CA GLY A 28 -8.59 -10.88 -18.99
C GLY A 28 -8.16 -9.42 -18.79
N ALA A 29 -7.64 -8.81 -19.87
CA ALA A 29 -7.14 -7.43 -19.90
C ALA A 29 -8.23 -6.40 -20.27
N ASP A 30 -9.33 -6.85 -20.86
CA ASP A 30 -10.45 -6.00 -21.28
C ASP A 30 -11.56 -6.04 -20.23
N LEU A 31 -11.62 -5.00 -19.40
CA LEU A 31 -12.65 -4.78 -18.39
C LEU A 31 -13.96 -4.22 -18.98
N ASP A 32 -14.00 -3.98 -20.29
CA ASP A 32 -15.10 -3.30 -20.98
C ASP A 32 -16.22 -4.25 -21.45
N GLU A 33 -16.01 -5.57 -21.42
CA GLU A 33 -17.05 -6.52 -21.82
C GLU A 33 -17.19 -7.68 -20.82
N THR A 34 -18.46 -8.01 -20.55
CA THR A 34 -18.99 -9.19 -19.83
C THR A 34 -19.15 -9.06 -18.31
N ASP A 35 -20.38 -8.75 -17.89
CA ASP A 35 -21.18 -9.48 -16.88
C ASP A 35 -20.44 -10.22 -15.74
N VAL A 36 -19.41 -9.60 -15.13
CA VAL A 36 -18.62 -10.26 -14.08
C VAL A 36 -19.44 -10.30 -12.79
N THR A 37 -20.03 -11.46 -12.52
CA THR A 37 -20.81 -11.78 -11.30
C THR A 37 -19.95 -11.95 -10.03
N LEU A 38 -18.71 -11.44 -10.04
CA LEU A 38 -17.79 -11.48 -8.90
C LEU A 38 -17.84 -10.14 -8.14
N THR A 39 -18.54 -10.13 -7.02
CA THR A 39 -18.77 -8.93 -6.22
C THR A 39 -18.17 -9.08 -4.82
N GLU A 40 -18.47 -8.15 -3.91
CA GLU A 40 -18.13 -8.29 -2.50
C GLU A 40 -18.82 -9.50 -1.84
N GLN A 41 -19.95 -9.96 -2.39
CA GLN A 41 -20.77 -11.02 -1.79
C GLN A 41 -20.07 -12.39 -1.81
N GLY A 42 -19.25 -12.69 -2.82
CA GLY A 42 -18.42 -13.88 -2.86
C GLY A 42 -17.44 -13.95 -1.69
N LEU A 43 -16.75 -12.83 -1.40
CA LEU A 43 -15.83 -12.75 -0.26
C LEU A 43 -16.57 -12.75 1.08
N VAL A 44 -17.73 -12.09 1.19
CA VAL A 44 -18.59 -12.17 2.39
C VAL A 44 -18.96 -13.63 2.67
N SER A 45 -19.44 -14.36 1.65
CA SER A 45 -19.83 -15.77 1.79
C SER A 45 -18.67 -16.64 2.29
N VAL A 46 -17.47 -16.49 1.70
CA VAL A 46 -16.27 -17.22 2.14
C VAL A 46 -15.84 -16.82 3.55
N SER A 47 -15.95 -15.53 3.90
CA SER A 47 -15.67 -15.06 5.25
C SER A 47 -16.61 -15.66 6.29
N GLU A 48 -17.86 -15.99 5.94
CA GLU A 48 -18.81 -16.65 6.84
C GLU A 48 -18.50 -18.14 6.94
N GLY A 49 -18.41 -18.81 5.79
CA GLY A 49 -18.37 -20.27 5.69
C GLY A 49 -17.04 -20.94 6.04
N CYS A 50 -15.91 -20.22 5.94
CA CYS A 50 -14.57 -20.77 6.13
C CYS A 50 -13.93 -20.28 7.45
N PRO A 51 -14.03 -21.04 8.57
CA PRO A 51 -13.60 -20.59 9.90
C PRO A 51 -12.08 -20.46 10.07
N LYS A 52 -11.30 -21.14 9.22
CA LYS A 52 -9.82 -21.12 9.27
C LYS A 52 -9.19 -20.11 8.30
N LEU A 53 -10.01 -19.34 7.58
CA LEU A 53 -9.53 -18.36 6.62
C LEU A 53 -8.75 -17.26 7.34
N GLU A 54 -7.50 -17.06 6.93
CA GLU A 54 -6.60 -16.07 7.56
C GLU A 54 -5.80 -15.24 6.53
N SER A 55 -5.85 -15.60 5.25
CA SER A 55 -5.18 -14.91 4.15
C SER A 55 -6.12 -14.71 2.97
N VAL A 56 -6.29 -13.47 2.52
CA VAL A 56 -7.08 -13.13 1.32
C VAL A 56 -6.28 -12.22 0.40
N LEU A 57 -6.35 -12.52 -0.90
CA LEU A 57 -6.13 -11.57 -2.00
C LEU A 57 -7.37 -11.60 -2.88
N TYR A 58 -8.04 -10.47 -3.02
CA TYR A 58 -9.30 -10.38 -3.76
C TYR A 58 -9.29 -9.19 -4.69
N PHE A 59 -9.42 -9.48 -5.99
CA PHE A 59 -9.65 -8.46 -7.01
C PHE A 59 -11.15 -8.41 -7.34
N CYS A 60 -11.71 -7.21 -7.38
CA CYS A 60 -13.13 -7.00 -7.66
C CYS A 60 -13.38 -5.63 -8.30
N VAL A 61 -14.56 -5.45 -8.91
CA VAL A 61 -14.94 -4.18 -9.55
C VAL A 61 -15.68 -3.24 -8.61
N GLN A 62 -16.32 -3.77 -7.57
CA GLN A 62 -17.10 -3.00 -6.59
C GLN A 62 -16.90 -3.52 -5.17
N PHE A 63 -17.18 -2.68 -4.17
CA PHE A 63 -17.21 -3.08 -2.76
C PHE A 63 -18.10 -2.16 -1.91
N THR A 64 -18.41 -2.58 -0.68
CA THR A 64 -19.13 -1.75 0.31
C THR A 64 -18.47 -1.77 1.69
N ASN A 65 -18.65 -0.69 2.46
CA ASN A 65 -18.31 -0.64 3.87
C ASN A 65 -19.04 -1.74 4.65
N ALA A 66 -20.31 -2.00 4.34
CA ALA A 66 -21.10 -3.05 4.99
C ALA A 66 -20.49 -4.45 4.82
N ALA A 67 -19.95 -4.75 3.63
CA ALA A 67 -19.24 -6.00 3.38
C ALA A 67 -17.92 -6.08 4.16
N LEU A 68 -17.09 -5.02 4.16
CA LEU A 68 -15.85 -4.99 4.95
C LEU A 68 -16.13 -5.19 6.45
N VAL A 69 -17.16 -4.52 6.99
CA VAL A 69 -17.60 -4.68 8.38
C VAL A 69 -18.03 -6.13 8.67
N SER A 70 -18.79 -6.74 7.76
CA SER A 70 -19.26 -8.12 7.92
C SER A 70 -18.09 -9.10 7.90
N ILE A 71 -17.18 -8.96 6.93
CA ILE A 71 -15.96 -9.77 6.82
C ILE A 71 -15.09 -9.65 8.08
N ALA A 72 -14.90 -8.42 8.58
CA ALA A 72 -14.14 -8.17 9.81
C ALA A 72 -14.78 -8.80 11.05
N LYS A 73 -16.11 -8.80 11.13
CA LYS A 73 -16.87 -9.46 12.21
C LYS A 73 -16.76 -10.98 12.12
N ASN A 74 -16.87 -11.53 10.92
CA ASN A 74 -16.83 -12.96 10.69
C ASN A 74 -15.44 -13.52 11.00
N ARG A 75 -14.38 -12.87 10.51
CA ARG A 75 -13.00 -13.35 10.57
C ARG A 75 -12.06 -12.36 11.30
N PRO A 76 -12.08 -12.32 12.64
CA PRO A 76 -11.14 -11.49 13.42
C PRO A 76 -9.70 -12.05 13.42
N ASN A 77 -9.48 -13.23 12.85
CA ASN A 77 -8.20 -13.95 12.82
C ASN A 77 -7.35 -13.64 11.56
N PHE A 78 -7.77 -12.71 10.69
CA PHE A 78 -6.99 -12.38 9.49
C PHE A 78 -5.56 -11.92 9.81
N ARG A 79 -4.61 -12.53 9.11
CA ARG A 79 -3.18 -12.15 9.13
C ARG A 79 -2.76 -11.45 7.85
N CYS A 80 -3.43 -11.72 6.74
CA CYS A 80 -3.23 -11.06 5.45
C CYS A 80 -4.58 -10.72 4.83
N PHE A 81 -4.84 -9.43 4.60
CA PHE A 81 -6.05 -8.96 3.95
C PHE A 81 -5.67 -8.01 2.82
N ARG A 82 -5.85 -8.43 1.58
CA ARG A 82 -5.49 -7.64 0.40
C ARG A 82 -6.69 -7.51 -0.49
N LEU A 83 -7.28 -6.32 -0.51
CA LEU A 83 -8.37 -5.97 -1.40
C LEU A 83 -7.81 -5.08 -2.52
N CYS A 84 -8.23 -5.36 -3.75
CA CYS A 84 -7.87 -4.59 -4.93
C CYS A 84 -9.14 -4.33 -5.75
N VAL A 85 -9.73 -3.16 -5.53
CA VAL A 85 -10.82 -2.63 -6.37
C VAL A 85 -10.19 -2.12 -7.66
N MET A 86 -10.65 -2.65 -8.79
CA MET A 86 -10.03 -2.42 -10.09
C MET A 86 -10.14 -0.97 -10.55
N GLU A 87 -11.27 -0.32 -10.26
CA GLU A 87 -11.49 1.09 -10.56
C GLU A 87 -10.82 1.98 -9.49
N PRO A 88 -9.88 2.87 -9.88
CA PRO A 88 -9.27 3.85 -8.99
C PRO A 88 -10.32 4.74 -8.33
N PHE A 89 -10.15 5.06 -7.04
CA PHE A 89 -11.08 5.92 -6.28
C PHE A 89 -12.55 5.46 -6.28
N ALA A 90 -12.83 4.18 -6.54
CA ALA A 90 -14.20 3.66 -6.48
C ALA A 90 -14.77 3.74 -5.05
N PRO A 91 -15.90 4.46 -4.83
CA PRO A 91 -16.52 4.55 -3.51
C PRO A 91 -17.26 3.27 -3.14
N ASP A 92 -17.83 3.24 -1.94
CA ASP A 92 -18.92 2.32 -1.63
C ASP A 92 -20.02 2.48 -2.68
N TYR A 93 -20.24 1.47 -3.52
CA TYR A 93 -21.14 1.62 -4.67
C TYR A 93 -22.61 1.86 -4.27
N ARG A 94 -22.99 1.55 -3.02
CA ARG A 94 -24.35 1.76 -2.50
C ARG A 94 -24.51 3.11 -1.84
N THR A 95 -23.53 3.54 -1.03
CA THR A 95 -23.64 4.76 -0.23
C THR A 95 -22.90 5.95 -0.82
N GLN A 96 -22.08 5.73 -1.85
CA GLN A 96 -21.19 6.72 -2.46
C GLN A 96 -20.22 7.36 -1.45
N GLN A 97 -19.94 6.66 -0.34
CA GLN A 97 -19.03 7.12 0.70
C GLN A 97 -17.64 6.50 0.50
N PRO A 98 -16.57 7.11 1.03
CA PRO A 98 -15.28 6.45 1.17
C PRO A 98 -15.39 5.13 1.94
N LEU A 99 -14.47 4.19 1.68
CA LEU A 99 -14.40 2.88 2.34
C LEU A 99 -13.71 2.92 3.72
N ASP A 100 -13.57 4.11 4.31
CA ASP A 100 -12.81 4.34 5.54
C ASP A 100 -13.35 3.52 6.73
N GLU A 101 -14.67 3.53 6.95
CA GLU A 101 -15.30 2.81 8.07
C GLU A 101 -15.22 1.28 7.89
N GLY A 102 -15.20 0.80 6.65
CA GLY A 102 -14.98 -0.60 6.33
C GLY A 102 -13.57 -1.04 6.67
N PHE A 103 -12.55 -0.28 6.24
CA PHE A 103 -11.16 -0.61 6.58
C PHE A 103 -10.86 -0.40 8.07
N LYS A 104 -11.49 0.60 8.72
CA LYS A 104 -11.49 0.73 10.18
C LYS A 104 -11.94 -0.57 10.85
N ALA A 105 -13.07 -1.14 10.44
CA ALA A 105 -13.56 -2.38 11.03
C ALA A 105 -12.57 -3.54 10.86
N ILE A 106 -11.91 -3.64 9.70
CA ILE A 106 -10.87 -4.64 9.44
C ILE A 106 -9.71 -4.48 10.44
N VAL A 107 -9.11 -3.28 10.56
CA VAL A 107 -7.96 -3.06 11.45
C VAL A 107 -8.34 -3.05 12.93
N GLU A 108 -9.56 -2.67 13.27
CA GLU A 108 -10.08 -2.72 14.63
C GLU A 108 -10.31 -4.16 15.10
N ARG A 109 -10.79 -5.05 14.24
CA ARG A 109 -11.12 -6.44 14.65
C ARG A 109 -9.96 -7.41 14.43
N CYS A 110 -9.23 -7.27 13.33
CA CYS A 110 -8.15 -8.19 12.96
C CYS A 110 -6.83 -7.79 13.64
N LYS A 111 -6.74 -7.97 14.96
CA LYS A 111 -5.60 -7.49 15.76
C LYS A 111 -4.26 -8.13 15.40
N ASP A 112 -4.28 -9.30 14.76
CA ASP A 112 -3.09 -10.02 14.30
C ASP A 112 -2.71 -9.75 12.84
N LEU A 113 -3.36 -8.77 12.18
CA LEU A 113 -3.11 -8.41 10.79
C LEU A 113 -1.64 -7.98 10.59
N ARG A 114 -0.95 -8.65 9.65
CA ARG A 114 0.46 -8.42 9.32
C ARG A 114 0.67 -7.85 7.92
N ARG A 115 -0.26 -8.09 7.01
CA ARG A 115 -0.22 -7.57 5.65
C ARG A 115 -1.57 -7.03 5.24
N LEU A 116 -1.57 -5.79 4.72
CA LEU A 116 -2.75 -5.09 4.26
C LEU A 116 -2.47 -4.51 2.86
N SER A 117 -3.41 -4.65 1.94
CA SER A 117 -3.47 -3.85 0.72
C SER A 117 -4.84 -3.20 0.66
N VAL A 118 -4.86 -1.88 0.43
CA VAL A 118 -6.08 -1.07 0.39
C VAL A 118 -6.24 -0.44 -1.00
N SER A 119 -7.50 -0.19 -1.38
CA SER A 119 -7.92 0.33 -2.68
C SER A 119 -9.36 0.85 -2.58
N GLY A 120 -9.80 1.60 -3.58
CA GLY A 120 -11.08 2.32 -3.57
C GLY A 120 -10.92 3.72 -3.01
N LEU A 121 -12.02 4.48 -2.93
CA LEU A 121 -12.02 5.83 -2.35
C LEU A 121 -11.70 5.75 -0.85
N LEU A 122 -10.56 6.29 -0.45
CA LEU A 122 -10.10 6.32 0.94
C LEU A 122 -9.55 7.70 1.26
N THR A 123 -10.02 8.28 2.35
CA THR A 123 -9.56 9.57 2.87
C THR A 123 -8.44 9.37 3.88
N ASP A 124 -7.80 10.45 4.33
CA ASP A 124 -6.78 10.41 5.40
C ASP A 124 -7.29 9.71 6.68
N LYS A 125 -8.60 9.74 6.92
CA LYS A 125 -9.28 9.09 8.05
C LYS A 125 -9.09 7.58 8.09
N ALA A 126 -9.09 6.90 6.94
CA ALA A 126 -8.78 5.46 6.88
C ALA A 126 -7.39 5.16 7.45
N PHE A 127 -6.44 6.05 7.20
CA PHE A 127 -5.05 5.87 7.57
C PHE A 127 -4.76 6.32 9.00
N GLU A 128 -5.53 7.26 9.54
CA GLU A 128 -5.65 7.46 10.98
C GLU A 128 -6.06 6.15 11.67
N TYR A 129 -7.15 5.50 11.21
CA TYR A 129 -7.59 4.22 11.77
C TYR A 129 -6.54 3.11 11.67
N ILE A 130 -5.87 2.98 10.52
CA ILE A 130 -4.76 2.03 10.36
C ILE A 130 -3.64 2.35 11.35
N GLY A 131 -3.22 3.62 11.45
CA GLY A 131 -2.21 4.08 12.40
C GLY A 131 -2.58 3.77 13.85
N VAL A 132 -3.83 3.98 14.24
CA VAL A 132 -4.32 3.72 15.60
C VAL A 132 -4.40 2.23 15.92
N HIS A 133 -4.94 1.40 15.02
CA HIS A 133 -5.30 0.02 15.36
C HIS A 133 -4.35 -1.06 14.84
N ALA A 134 -3.67 -0.87 13.70
CA ALA A 134 -2.91 -1.90 13.01
C ALA A 134 -1.49 -2.10 13.57
N LYS A 135 -1.35 -2.28 14.88
CA LYS A 135 -0.04 -2.28 15.57
C LYS A 135 0.91 -3.41 15.17
N LYS A 136 0.37 -4.53 14.67
CA LYS A 136 1.13 -5.70 14.17
C LYS A 136 1.37 -5.68 12.66
N LEU A 137 0.90 -4.66 11.95
CA LEU A 137 1.04 -4.54 10.50
C LEU A 137 2.52 -4.39 10.13
N ARG A 138 2.99 -5.24 9.22
CA ARG A 138 4.39 -5.28 8.75
C ARG A 138 4.53 -4.82 7.30
N MET A 139 3.50 -5.04 6.49
CA MET A 139 3.50 -4.67 5.08
C MET A 139 2.17 -4.01 4.72
N LEU A 140 2.26 -2.80 4.15
CA LEU A 140 1.13 -2.05 3.67
C LEU A 140 1.40 -1.62 2.22
N SER A 141 0.45 -1.91 1.33
CA SER A 141 0.46 -1.43 -0.05
C SER A 141 -0.78 -0.55 -0.29
N ILE A 142 -0.58 0.64 -0.87
CA ILE A 142 -1.61 1.67 -1.06
C ILE A 142 -1.54 2.15 -2.50
N ALA A 143 -2.72 2.36 -3.10
CA ALA A 143 -2.84 2.96 -4.42
C ALA A 143 -4.08 3.84 -4.49
N PHE A 144 -3.99 5.01 -5.13
CA PHE A 144 -5.13 5.89 -5.41
C PHE A 144 -5.97 6.20 -4.15
N ALA A 145 -5.31 6.73 -3.12
CA ALA A 145 -5.90 6.93 -1.80
C ALA A 145 -5.23 8.06 -1.00
N GLY A 146 -5.94 8.57 0.02
CA GLY A 146 -5.52 9.69 0.85
C GLY A 146 -5.88 11.03 0.22
N ASP A 147 -5.93 12.06 1.04
CA ASP A 147 -6.22 13.44 0.63
C ASP A 147 -4.99 14.34 0.77
N SER A 148 -4.11 14.02 1.74
CA SER A 148 -2.97 14.85 2.06
C SER A 148 -1.81 14.07 2.68
N ASP A 149 -0.74 14.79 3.02
CA ASP A 149 0.43 14.27 3.70
C ASP A 149 0.13 13.69 5.10
N LEU A 150 -1.00 14.03 5.71
CA LEU A 150 -1.45 13.47 7.00
C LEU A 150 -1.56 11.94 6.94
N MET A 151 -1.92 11.39 5.78
CA MET A 151 -1.96 9.95 5.58
C MET A 151 -0.63 9.28 5.97
N LEU A 152 0.47 9.77 5.40
CA LEU A 152 1.79 9.21 5.61
C LEU A 152 2.24 9.43 7.06
N HIS A 153 1.90 10.58 7.65
CA HIS A 153 2.14 10.85 9.05
C HIS A 153 1.49 9.79 9.95
N HIS A 154 0.17 9.54 9.80
CA HIS A 154 -0.55 8.55 10.61
C HIS A 154 0.06 7.14 10.51
N LEU A 155 0.49 6.75 9.31
CA LEU A 155 1.10 5.45 9.08
C LEU A 155 2.47 5.33 9.73
N LEU A 156 3.35 6.31 9.53
CA LEU A 156 4.72 6.26 10.03
C LEU A 156 4.77 6.44 11.56
N SER A 157 3.92 7.30 12.12
CA SER A 157 3.85 7.52 13.57
C SER A 157 3.06 6.41 14.29
N GLY A 158 2.00 5.88 13.68
CA GLY A 158 1.08 4.94 14.33
C GLY A 158 1.45 3.45 14.19
N CYS A 159 1.98 3.02 13.03
CA CYS A 159 2.22 1.61 12.74
C CYS A 159 3.56 1.11 13.29
N GLN A 160 3.56 0.66 14.55
CA GLN A 160 4.76 0.26 15.29
C GLN A 160 5.58 -0.87 14.61
N SER A 161 4.90 -1.88 14.07
CA SER A 161 5.56 -3.05 13.46
C SER A 161 5.91 -2.92 11.98
N LEU A 162 5.64 -1.77 11.36
CA LEU A 162 5.75 -1.60 9.91
C LEU A 162 7.18 -1.86 9.44
N LYS A 163 7.32 -2.64 8.36
CA LYS A 163 8.61 -3.00 7.74
C LYS A 163 8.67 -2.66 6.26
N LYS A 164 7.56 -2.76 5.53
CA LYS A 164 7.48 -2.33 4.13
C LYS A 164 6.25 -1.47 3.94
N LEU A 165 6.44 -0.33 3.29
CA LEU A 165 5.37 0.55 2.84
C LEU A 165 5.57 0.79 1.35
N GLU A 166 4.53 0.52 0.57
CA GLU A 166 4.52 0.68 -0.88
C GLU A 166 3.34 1.57 -1.24
N ILE A 167 3.61 2.70 -1.87
CA ILE A 167 2.61 3.72 -2.20
C ILE A 167 2.72 4.05 -3.69
N ARG A 168 1.57 4.17 -4.36
CA ARG A 168 1.51 4.72 -5.72
C ARG A 168 0.32 5.65 -5.91
N ASP A 169 0.50 6.69 -6.71
CA ASP A 169 -0.59 7.55 -7.19
C ASP A 169 -1.41 8.16 -6.03
N CYS A 170 -0.71 8.76 -5.07
CA CYS A 170 -1.31 9.29 -3.85
C CYS A 170 -0.77 10.71 -3.52
N PRO A 171 -1.57 11.57 -2.86
CA PRO A 171 -1.25 12.97 -2.64
C PRO A 171 -0.27 13.24 -1.48
N PHE A 172 0.86 12.52 -1.43
CA PHE A 172 1.89 12.72 -0.39
C PHE A 172 3.06 13.52 -0.90
N GLY A 173 3.55 14.40 -0.06
CA GLY A 173 4.66 15.30 -0.32
C GLY A 173 5.77 15.15 0.72
N ASP A 174 6.41 16.27 1.01
CA ASP A 174 7.69 16.31 1.70
C ASP A 174 7.59 16.24 3.23
N THR A 175 6.55 16.83 3.79
CA THR A 175 6.45 17.15 5.22
C THR A 175 6.42 15.89 6.06
N ALA A 176 5.49 14.98 5.79
CA ALA A 176 5.31 13.76 6.58
C ALA A 176 6.52 12.82 6.46
N LEU A 177 7.17 12.78 5.29
CA LEU A 177 8.40 12.02 5.05
C LEU A 177 9.55 12.53 5.93
N LEU A 178 9.76 13.85 5.97
CA LEU A 178 10.87 14.47 6.71
C LEU A 178 10.64 14.48 8.23
N GLU A 179 9.40 14.69 8.67
CA GLU A 179 9.00 14.63 10.08
C GLU A 179 9.22 13.23 10.68
N ASN A 180 8.87 12.20 9.92
CA ASN A 180 8.94 10.81 10.39
C ASN A 180 10.22 10.07 9.94
N ALA A 181 11.26 10.79 9.51
CA ALA A 181 12.48 10.21 8.94
C ALA A 181 13.10 9.09 9.80
N ALA A 182 13.10 9.23 11.13
CA ALA A 182 13.62 8.22 12.05
C ALA A 182 12.91 6.86 11.94
N LYS A 183 11.62 6.85 11.59
CA LYS A 183 10.84 5.62 11.39
C LYS A 183 11.43 4.75 10.29
N LEU A 184 11.98 5.37 9.25
CA LEU A 184 12.51 4.67 8.06
C LEU A 184 13.70 3.77 8.40
N GLU A 185 14.49 4.09 9.44
CA GLU A 185 15.57 3.21 9.93
C GLU A 185 15.06 1.96 10.67
N THR A 186 13.80 1.95 11.11
CA THR A 186 13.18 0.77 11.73
C THR A 186 12.55 -0.17 10.69
N MET A 187 12.32 0.36 9.48
CA MET A 187 11.70 -0.32 8.36
C MET A 187 12.75 -1.01 7.49
N ARG A 188 12.31 -1.98 6.68
CA ARG A 188 13.14 -2.52 5.61
C ARG A 188 13.21 -1.53 4.46
N SER A 189 12.07 -1.02 4.02
CA SER A 189 12.00 -0.13 2.88
C SER A 189 10.69 0.66 2.80
N LEU A 190 10.75 1.80 2.12
CA LEU A 190 9.63 2.60 1.64
C LEU A 190 9.78 2.74 0.12
N TRP A 191 8.72 2.42 -0.61
CA TRP A 191 8.59 2.68 -2.04
C TRP A 191 7.47 3.70 -2.26
N MET A 192 7.73 4.72 -3.05
CA MET A 192 6.70 5.65 -3.53
C MET A 192 6.90 5.91 -5.02
N SER A 193 5.81 5.96 -5.77
CA SER A 193 5.81 6.28 -7.21
C SER A 193 4.60 7.13 -7.56
N SER A 194 4.75 8.10 -8.47
CA SER A 194 3.66 9.03 -8.83
C SER A 194 3.06 9.72 -7.58
N CYS A 195 3.92 10.14 -6.66
CA CYS A 195 3.57 10.98 -5.51
C CYS A 195 4.18 12.38 -5.69
N PHE A 196 3.97 13.27 -4.74
CA PHE A 196 4.46 14.65 -4.76
C PHE A 196 5.73 14.87 -3.93
N VAL A 197 6.52 13.82 -3.68
CA VAL A 197 7.82 13.94 -2.99
C VAL A 197 8.81 14.65 -3.90
N SER A 198 9.31 15.79 -3.44
CA SER A 198 10.24 16.62 -4.19
C SER A 198 11.67 16.08 -4.18
N PHE A 199 12.44 16.43 -5.20
CA PHE A 199 13.89 16.14 -5.21
C PHE A 199 14.62 16.81 -4.03
N GLY A 200 14.18 18.01 -3.64
CA GLY A 200 14.68 18.74 -2.47
C GLY A 200 14.51 17.95 -1.17
N ALA A 201 13.33 17.36 -0.95
CA ALA A 201 13.10 16.51 0.22
C ALA A 201 13.94 15.23 0.20
N CYS A 202 14.19 14.63 -0.97
CA CYS A 202 15.10 13.50 -1.10
C CYS A 202 16.53 13.86 -0.61
N LYS A 203 17.01 15.05 -0.97
CA LYS A 203 18.31 15.57 -0.50
C LYS A 203 18.34 15.82 0.99
N GLN A 204 17.33 16.50 1.52
CA GLN A 204 17.22 16.76 2.96
C GLN A 204 17.16 15.46 3.77
N LEU A 205 16.40 14.46 3.30
CA LEU A 205 16.29 13.16 3.96
C LEU A 205 17.65 12.43 3.98
N SER A 206 18.37 12.40 2.86
CA SER A 206 19.68 11.74 2.78
C SER A 206 20.72 12.41 3.70
N GLN A 207 20.70 13.75 3.79
CA GLN A 207 21.57 14.50 4.71
C GLN A 207 21.23 14.19 6.18
N LYS A 208 19.93 14.13 6.51
CA LYS A 208 19.45 13.87 7.87
C LYS A 208 19.67 12.43 8.32
N MET A 209 19.57 11.46 7.40
CA MET A 209 19.52 10.03 7.72
C MET A 209 20.62 9.23 7.00
N PRO A 210 21.88 9.26 7.50
CA PRO A 210 23.02 8.68 6.79
C PRO A 210 23.02 7.15 6.71
N ARG A 211 22.15 6.43 7.43
CA ARG A 211 22.01 4.98 7.33
C ARG A 211 20.95 4.54 6.33
N LEU A 212 20.34 5.48 5.62
CA LEU A 212 19.40 5.23 4.54
C LEU A 212 20.09 5.44 3.20
N ASN A 213 19.83 4.53 2.26
CA ASN A 213 19.96 4.86 0.86
C ASN A 213 18.63 5.46 0.41
N VAL A 214 18.71 6.65 -0.17
CA VAL A 214 17.59 7.34 -0.82
C VAL A 214 17.85 7.28 -2.32
N GLU A 215 17.17 6.37 -3.02
CA GLU A 215 17.31 6.20 -4.46
C GLU A 215 16.14 6.88 -5.18
N VAL A 216 16.46 7.86 -6.00
CA VAL A 216 15.51 8.45 -6.96
C VAL A 216 15.60 7.62 -8.24
N ILE A 217 14.46 7.15 -8.74
CA ILE A 217 14.34 6.31 -9.93
C ILE A 217 13.43 7.06 -10.92
N ASP A 218 14.03 7.64 -11.94
CA ASP A 218 13.37 8.60 -12.83
C ASP A 218 13.96 8.47 -14.24
N GLU A 219 13.15 8.52 -15.28
CA GLU A 219 13.69 8.48 -16.66
C GLU A 219 14.38 9.79 -17.03
N HIS A 220 14.06 10.88 -16.32
CA HIS A 220 14.59 12.22 -16.58
C HIS A 220 15.53 12.65 -15.44
N PRO A 221 16.77 13.10 -15.74
CA PRO A 221 17.73 13.51 -14.72
C PRO A 221 17.14 14.54 -13.74
N PRO A 222 17.08 14.26 -12.42
CA PRO A 222 16.44 15.17 -11.46
C PRO A 222 17.10 16.56 -11.41
N LYS A 223 18.40 16.65 -11.73
CA LYS A 223 19.18 17.90 -11.73
C LYS A 223 18.76 18.92 -12.79
N THR A 224 18.00 18.51 -13.81
CA THR A 224 17.52 19.45 -14.84
C THR A 224 16.25 20.19 -14.44
N ARG A 225 15.68 19.84 -13.27
CA ARG A 225 14.44 20.39 -12.76
C ARG A 225 14.67 21.15 -11.44
N PRO A 226 13.81 22.12 -11.09
CA PRO A 226 13.84 22.75 -9.77
C PRO A 226 13.73 21.72 -8.65
N ASP A 227 14.35 21.97 -7.50
CA ASP A 227 14.31 21.07 -6.34
C ASP A 227 12.88 20.80 -5.83
N SER A 228 11.95 21.72 -6.07
CA SER A 228 10.53 21.57 -5.73
C SER A 228 9.78 20.57 -6.62
N SER A 229 10.41 20.09 -7.70
CA SER A 229 9.75 19.18 -8.64
C SER A 229 9.60 17.79 -8.04
N PRO A 230 8.43 17.15 -8.17
CA PRO A 230 8.24 15.76 -7.80
C PRO A 230 9.16 14.83 -8.59
N VAL A 231 9.68 13.80 -7.92
CA VAL A 231 10.39 12.69 -8.57
C VAL A 231 9.40 11.63 -9.04
N GLU A 232 9.69 10.94 -10.14
CA GLU A 232 8.81 9.87 -10.63
C GLU A 232 8.65 8.75 -9.59
N ARG A 233 9.77 8.29 -9.03
CA ARG A 233 9.79 7.21 -8.02
C ARG A 233 10.94 7.42 -7.05
N ILE A 234 10.71 6.95 -5.83
CA ILE A 234 11.69 6.95 -4.76
C ILE A 234 11.66 5.60 -4.04
N TYR A 235 12.86 5.05 -3.84
CA TYR A 235 13.07 3.86 -3.03
C TYR A 235 14.03 4.17 -1.89
N ILE A 236 13.51 4.11 -0.67
CA ILE A 236 14.28 4.35 0.55
C ILE A 236 14.44 3.03 1.28
N TYR A 237 15.66 2.68 1.65
CA TYR A 237 15.92 1.49 2.46
C TYR A 237 17.11 1.71 3.39
N ARG A 238 17.03 1.14 4.58
CA ARG A 238 18.14 1.17 5.52
C ARG A 238 19.25 0.21 5.07
N THR A 239 20.49 0.59 5.28
CA THR A 239 21.66 -0.20 4.91
C THR A 239 22.80 0.01 5.89
N VAL A 240 23.60 -1.05 6.09
CA VAL A 240 24.92 -0.97 6.75
C VAL A 240 26.07 -0.99 5.74
N ALA A 241 25.78 -1.29 4.47
CA ALA A 241 26.78 -1.34 3.39
C ALA A 241 26.98 0.01 2.70
N GLY A 242 26.09 0.97 2.92
CA GLY A 242 26.08 2.25 2.18
C GLY A 242 25.50 2.12 0.77
N PRO A 243 25.79 3.08 -0.13
CA PRO A 243 25.34 3.07 -1.52
C PRO A 243 25.76 1.81 -2.29
N ARG A 244 24.89 1.31 -3.16
CA ARG A 244 25.21 0.19 -4.06
C ARG A 244 26.08 0.64 -5.24
N LEU A 245 26.85 -0.28 -5.81
CA LEU A 245 27.81 -0.01 -6.89
C LEU A 245 27.25 -0.27 -8.30
N ASP A 246 26.04 -0.81 -8.40
CA ASP A 246 25.39 -1.30 -9.63
C ASP A 246 24.20 -0.42 -10.05
N THR A 247 24.23 0.87 -9.73
CA THR A 247 23.17 1.82 -10.08
C THR A 247 23.07 2.02 -11.60
N PRO A 248 21.94 1.65 -12.25
CA PRO A 248 21.74 1.95 -13.66
C PRO A 248 21.54 3.46 -13.88
N GLU A 249 21.56 3.90 -15.13
CA GLU A 249 21.65 5.33 -15.49
C GLU A 249 20.48 6.21 -15.03
N PHE A 250 19.30 5.60 -14.87
CA PHE A 250 18.03 6.20 -14.43
C PHE A 250 17.83 6.12 -12.91
N VAL A 251 18.87 5.72 -12.16
CA VAL A 251 18.84 5.66 -10.70
C VAL A 251 19.93 6.53 -10.10
N TRP A 252 19.53 7.38 -9.16
CA TRP A 252 20.40 8.29 -8.45
C TRP A 252 20.30 8.05 -6.94
N THR A 253 21.35 7.48 -6.36
CA THR A 253 21.51 7.48 -4.91
C THR A 253 21.91 8.88 -4.46
N ILE A 254 21.08 9.50 -3.63
CA ILE A 254 21.34 10.86 -3.13
C ILE A 254 22.45 10.80 -2.08
N HIS A 255 23.57 11.47 -2.34
CA HIS A 255 24.75 11.43 -1.48
C HIS A 255 24.69 12.43 -0.32
N LYS A 256 25.44 12.10 0.74
CA LYS A 256 25.49 12.81 2.02
C LYS A 256 26.24 14.15 1.96
N SER A 257 27.15 14.32 0.99
CA SER A 257 28.01 15.50 0.88
C SER A 257 27.54 16.42 -0.25
N PRO A 258 27.22 17.70 0.02
CA PRO A 258 26.78 18.65 -1.01
C PRO A 258 27.85 18.91 -2.08
N GLU A 259 29.14 18.73 -1.77
CA GLU A 259 30.25 18.93 -2.70
C GLU A 259 30.45 17.79 -3.71
N VAL A 260 29.96 16.58 -3.42
CA VAL A 260 30.12 15.41 -4.30
C VAL A 260 28.92 15.23 -5.23
N GLY A 261 27.80 15.91 -4.95
CA GLY A 261 26.59 15.84 -5.76
C GLY A 261 26.10 14.41 -5.99
N VAL A 262 25.05 14.27 -6.78
CA VAL A 262 24.60 12.96 -7.25
C VAL A 262 25.73 12.30 -8.06
N SER A 263 26.37 11.26 -7.50
CA SER A 263 27.47 10.54 -8.12
C SER A 263 26.98 9.19 -8.62
N ARG A 264 27.20 8.95 -9.92
CA ARG A 264 27.23 7.61 -10.53
C ARG A 264 28.55 6.98 -10.09
N LEU A 265 28.52 5.96 -9.24
CA LEU A 265 29.72 5.13 -9.03
C LEU A 265 29.94 4.38 -10.34
N SER A 266 30.83 4.92 -11.16
CA SER A 266 31.22 4.32 -12.42
C SER A 266 32.16 3.17 -12.09
N ILE A 267 31.87 1.97 -12.60
CA ILE A 267 32.87 0.90 -12.66
C ILE A 267 34.00 1.41 -13.56
N ARG A 268 35.20 1.56 -13.02
CA ARG A 268 36.45 1.62 -13.80
C ARG A 268 37.16 0.28 -13.66
#